data_AF-A0A9N8EF40-F1
#
_entry.id   AF-A0A9N8EF40-F1
#
_cell.length_a   1.000
_cell.length_b   1.000
_cell.length_c   1.000
_cell.angle_alpha   90.00
_cell.angle_beta   90.00
_cell.angle_gamma   90.00
#
_symmetry.space_group_name_H-M   'P 1'
#
loop_
_entity.id
_entity.type
_entity.pdbx_description
1 polymer ?
#
loop_
_entity_poly.entity_id
_entity_poly.type
_entity_poly.pdbx_seq_one_letter_code
_entity_poly.pdbx_strand_id
1 'polypeptide(L)'
;MSEDDGKIVVMVTGGSGLVGAAIRDYIVETGAKEKEEWIYLSSKDGDLRKRDDTEKIFKEKKPTHVIHLAAKVGGLFANMNEKVEFFRENILINDNIMECCRIYKVKKLVSFLSTCIFPDKTTYPIDETMLHDGPPHSSNEGYAYAKRLIDTMNRAYAEEYGCNFTSIIPTNIYGPHDNFNIQSGHVIPGLIHKCFIAKRDKTAFTIWGSGTPLRQFIYNRDLAELTVWVMREYHDPAPITLSVDEEAEVSIKDVALAIAKAMEFDGEVIFDTSKA
;
A
#
# COMPACT_ATOMS: atom_id res chain seq x y z
N MET A 1 17.91 11.33 -31.62
CA MET A 1 17.60 10.76 -30.30
C MET A 1 17.17 9.33 -30.55
N SER A 2 18.02 8.36 -30.29
CA SER A 2 17.67 6.95 -30.50
C SER A 2 16.63 6.57 -29.47
N GLU A 3 15.42 6.23 -29.93
CA GLU A 3 14.46 5.47 -29.14
C GLU A 3 15.19 4.22 -28.65
N ASP A 4 15.46 4.17 -27.34
CA ASP A 4 15.99 2.97 -26.69
C ASP A 4 14.87 1.94 -26.69
N ASP A 5 14.77 1.22 -27.80
CA ASP A 5 13.76 0.23 -28.16
C ASP A 5 13.91 -1.09 -27.35
N GLY A 6 14.48 -0.97 -26.16
CA GLY A 6 14.89 -2.03 -25.26
C GLY A 6 13.75 -2.58 -24.40
N LYS A 7 13.93 -3.84 -23.98
CA LYS A 7 13.01 -4.57 -23.09
C LYS A 7 12.67 -3.76 -21.84
N ILE A 8 11.38 -3.68 -21.50
CA ILE A 8 10.91 -3.08 -20.25
C ILE A 8 10.82 -4.19 -19.21
N VAL A 9 11.62 -4.11 -18.15
CA VAL A 9 11.58 -5.08 -17.04
C VAL A 9 10.99 -4.38 -15.83
N VAL A 10 9.75 -4.70 -15.52
CA VAL A 10 8.99 -4.16 -14.38
C VAL A 10 9.14 -5.10 -13.19
N MET A 11 9.87 -4.65 -12.18
CA MET A 11 10.05 -5.41 -10.94
C MET A 11 9.11 -4.89 -9.86
N VAL A 12 8.27 -5.78 -9.33
CA VAL A 12 7.30 -5.50 -8.28
C VAL A 12 7.80 -6.10 -6.96
N THR A 13 8.30 -5.26 -6.06
CA THR A 13 8.64 -5.72 -4.70
C THR A 13 7.36 -5.89 -3.88
N GLY A 14 7.29 -6.88 -2.99
CA GLY A 14 6.06 -7.18 -2.25
C GLY A 14 4.95 -7.77 -3.14
N GLY A 15 5.33 -8.37 -4.27
CA GLY A 15 4.46 -8.98 -5.27
C GLY A 15 3.60 -10.15 -4.78
N SER A 16 3.88 -10.68 -3.59
CA SER A 16 3.06 -11.73 -2.94
C SER A 16 1.95 -11.19 -2.04
N GLY A 17 1.91 -9.87 -1.76
CA GLY A 17 0.88 -9.24 -0.92
C GLY A 17 -0.38 -8.86 -1.69
N LEU A 18 -1.34 -8.25 -0.98
CA LEU A 18 -2.64 -7.80 -1.49
C LEU A 18 -2.55 -7.05 -2.84
N VAL A 19 -1.75 -5.98 -2.89
CA VAL A 19 -1.60 -5.14 -4.08
C VAL A 19 -0.77 -5.85 -5.15
N GLY A 20 0.29 -6.54 -4.74
CA GLY A 20 1.17 -7.26 -5.66
C GLY A 20 0.46 -8.37 -6.43
N ALA A 21 -0.41 -9.11 -5.75
CA ALA A 21 -1.26 -10.12 -6.37
C ALA A 21 -2.27 -9.49 -7.33
N ALA A 22 -2.92 -8.39 -6.94
CA ALA A 22 -3.87 -7.68 -7.80
C ALA A 22 -3.21 -7.15 -9.09
N ILE A 23 -2.00 -6.60 -9.00
CA ILE A 23 -1.23 -6.17 -10.18
C ILE A 23 -0.89 -7.37 -11.08
N ARG A 24 -0.51 -8.50 -10.49
CA ARG A 24 -0.25 -9.73 -11.26
C ARG A 24 -1.50 -10.19 -12.00
N ASP A 25 -2.63 -10.28 -11.31
CA ASP A 25 -3.89 -10.73 -11.88
C ASP A 25 -4.35 -9.77 -12.99
N TYR A 26 -4.27 -8.46 -12.75
CA TYR A 26 -4.57 -7.44 -13.76
C TYR A 26 -3.71 -7.56 -15.02
N ILE A 27 -2.39 -7.78 -14.89
CA ILE A 27 -1.49 -7.95 -16.05
C ILE A 27 -1.77 -9.27 -16.79
N VAL A 28 -2.11 -10.35 -16.08
CA VAL A 28 -2.52 -11.62 -16.70
C VAL A 28 -3.82 -11.46 -17.47
N GLU A 29 -4.79 -10.72 -16.94
CA GLU A 29 -6.10 -10.48 -17.56
C GLU A 29 -6.02 -9.54 -18.77
N THR A 30 -5.27 -8.44 -18.67
CA THR A 30 -5.22 -7.40 -19.70
C THR A 30 -4.09 -7.58 -20.72
N GLY A 31 -3.10 -8.42 -20.39
CA GLY A 31 -1.89 -8.62 -21.17
C GLY A 31 -0.82 -7.55 -20.90
N ALA A 32 0.43 -7.99 -20.75
CA ALA A 32 1.57 -7.10 -20.75
C ALA A 32 1.73 -6.43 -22.14
N LYS A 33 2.17 -5.16 -22.19
CA LYS A 33 2.48 -4.52 -23.48
C LYS A 33 3.64 -5.26 -24.14
N GLU A 34 3.77 -5.12 -25.47
CA GLU A 34 4.89 -5.69 -26.20
C GLU A 34 6.21 -5.22 -25.56
N LYS A 35 7.15 -6.16 -25.33
CA LYS A 35 8.45 -5.96 -24.66
C LYS A 35 8.42 -5.75 -23.14
N GLU A 36 7.27 -5.78 -22.47
CA GLU A 36 7.19 -5.78 -21.01
C GLU A 36 7.39 -7.19 -20.43
N GLU A 37 8.33 -7.31 -19.49
CA GLU A 37 8.50 -8.46 -18.61
C GLU A 37 8.19 -8.03 -17.17
N TRP A 38 7.33 -8.78 -16.49
CA TRP A 38 6.90 -8.50 -15.12
C TRP A 38 7.48 -9.52 -14.15
N ILE A 39 8.17 -9.03 -13.11
CA ILE A 39 8.85 -9.84 -12.10
C ILE A 39 8.26 -9.50 -10.73
N TYR A 40 7.67 -10.48 -10.06
CA TYR A 40 7.02 -10.30 -8.76
C TYR A 40 7.87 -10.93 -7.66
N LEU A 41 8.38 -10.10 -6.75
CA LEU A 41 9.25 -10.54 -5.67
C LEU A 41 8.49 -10.71 -4.35
N SER A 42 9.00 -11.61 -3.54
CA SER A 42 8.61 -11.87 -2.15
C SER A 42 9.84 -11.87 -1.25
N SER A 43 9.63 -12.03 0.07
CA SER A 43 10.74 -12.21 1.01
C SER A 43 11.56 -13.48 0.79
N LYS A 44 11.07 -14.43 -0.04
CA LYS A 44 11.82 -15.64 -0.43
C LYS A 44 12.91 -15.34 -1.44
N ASP A 45 12.80 -14.23 -2.17
CA ASP A 45 13.76 -13.81 -3.20
C ASP A 45 14.96 -13.05 -2.59
N GLY A 46 14.77 -12.46 -1.41
CA GLY A 46 15.81 -11.81 -0.61
C GLY A 46 15.23 -10.91 0.48
N ASP A 47 16.02 -10.61 1.51
CA ASP A 47 15.61 -9.70 2.58
C ASP A 47 15.97 -8.25 2.22
N LEU A 48 14.96 -7.45 1.83
CA LEU A 48 15.16 -6.06 1.41
C LEU A 48 15.67 -5.12 2.52
N ARG A 49 15.70 -5.58 3.78
CA ARG A 49 16.37 -4.85 4.88
C ARG A 49 17.89 -4.92 4.76
N LYS A 50 18.42 -5.87 3.98
CA LYS A 50 19.85 -6.09 3.77
C LYS A 50 20.26 -5.55 2.41
N ARG A 51 21.29 -4.71 2.41
CA ARG A 51 21.83 -4.10 1.19
C ARG A 51 22.32 -5.13 0.19
N ASP A 52 23.10 -6.12 0.64
CA ASP A 52 23.68 -7.16 -0.21
C ASP A 52 22.61 -7.99 -0.95
N ASP A 53 21.55 -8.40 -0.24
CA ASP A 53 20.44 -9.15 -0.82
C ASP A 53 19.71 -8.29 -1.88
N THR A 54 19.46 -7.03 -1.57
CA THR A 54 18.81 -6.09 -2.49
C THR A 54 19.66 -5.87 -3.74
N GLU A 55 20.98 -5.63 -3.58
CA GLU A 55 21.87 -5.48 -4.72
C GLU A 55 21.96 -6.73 -5.58
N LYS A 56 21.98 -7.92 -4.97
CA LYS A 56 21.98 -9.19 -5.70
C LYS A 56 20.74 -9.30 -6.60
N ILE A 57 19.56 -8.96 -6.06
CA ILE A 57 18.31 -8.94 -6.82
C ILE A 57 18.42 -7.99 -8.02
N PHE A 58 18.91 -6.76 -7.83
CA PHE A 58 19.04 -5.80 -8.93
C PHE A 58 20.07 -6.24 -9.99
N LYS A 59 21.20 -6.84 -9.58
CA LYS A 59 22.21 -7.41 -10.50
C LYS A 59 21.63 -8.52 -11.37
N GLU A 60 20.80 -9.37 -10.78
CA GLU A 60 20.19 -10.53 -11.46
C GLU A 60 19.03 -10.10 -12.36
N LYS A 61 18.07 -9.34 -11.82
CA LYS A 61 16.82 -9.00 -12.52
C LYS A 61 16.95 -7.83 -13.48
N LYS A 62 17.92 -6.93 -13.27
CA LYS A 62 18.20 -5.75 -14.10
C LYS A 62 16.93 -4.96 -14.47
N PRO A 63 16.14 -4.54 -13.47
CA PRO A 63 14.88 -3.85 -13.72
C PRO A 63 15.13 -2.53 -14.44
N THR A 64 14.25 -2.19 -15.38
CA THR A 64 14.18 -0.82 -15.93
C THR A 64 13.13 0.01 -15.20
N HIS A 65 12.14 -0.63 -14.59
CA HIS A 65 11.08 0.00 -13.80
C HIS A 65 10.88 -0.77 -12.50
N VAL A 66 10.56 -0.06 -11.43
CA VAL A 66 10.28 -0.66 -10.12
C VAL A 66 8.96 -0.16 -9.57
N ILE A 67 8.09 -1.08 -9.18
CA ILE A 67 6.92 -0.81 -8.35
C ILE A 67 7.22 -1.32 -6.94
N HIS A 68 7.35 -0.39 -6.00
CA HIS A 68 7.82 -0.69 -4.65
C HIS A 68 6.66 -0.78 -3.65
N LEU A 69 6.15 -2.01 -3.45
CA LEU A 69 5.08 -2.32 -2.48
C LEU A 69 5.59 -2.91 -1.18
N ALA A 70 6.83 -3.43 -1.15
CA ALA A 70 7.38 -4.10 0.02
C ALA A 70 7.52 -3.13 1.19
N ALA A 71 7.01 -3.51 2.36
CA ALA A 71 7.10 -2.75 3.59
C ALA A 71 6.91 -3.70 4.78
N LYS A 72 7.43 -3.33 5.95
CA LYS A 72 6.94 -3.89 7.21
C LYS A 72 5.58 -3.25 7.50
N VAL A 73 4.53 -4.05 7.43
CA VAL A 73 3.12 -3.65 7.60
C VAL A 73 2.47 -4.43 8.73
N GLY A 74 1.40 -3.88 9.29
CA GLY A 74 0.58 -4.52 10.32
C GLY A 74 -0.58 -3.62 10.73
N GLY A 75 -1.55 -4.18 11.46
CA GLY A 75 -2.66 -3.41 12.02
C GLY A 75 -2.23 -2.38 13.07
N LEU A 76 -3.21 -1.62 13.57
CA LEU A 76 -3.00 -0.51 14.51
C LEU A 76 -2.17 -0.91 15.75
N PHE A 77 -2.52 -2.03 16.39
CA PHE A 77 -1.85 -2.49 17.60
C PHE A 77 -0.38 -2.90 17.37
N ALA A 78 -0.06 -3.50 16.23
CA ALA A 78 1.31 -3.85 15.89
C ALA A 78 2.18 -2.59 15.75
N ASN A 79 1.68 -1.57 15.04
CA ASN A 79 2.38 -0.29 14.89
C ASN A 79 2.64 0.41 16.24
N MET A 80 1.68 0.34 17.17
CA MET A 80 1.83 0.95 18.49
C MET A 80 2.88 0.24 19.35
N ASN A 81 2.98 -1.09 19.25
CA ASN A 81 3.86 -1.91 20.08
C ASN A 81 5.30 -2.01 19.54
N GLU A 82 5.51 -1.88 18.23
CA GLU A 82 6.79 -2.10 17.54
C GLU A 82 7.30 -0.83 16.83
N LYS A 83 7.13 0.35 17.43
CA LYS A 83 7.41 1.64 16.77
C LYS A 83 8.82 1.73 16.17
N VAL A 84 9.83 1.24 16.91
CA VAL A 84 11.23 1.29 16.48
C VAL A 84 11.45 0.39 15.28
N GLU A 85 10.87 -0.80 15.28
CA GLU A 85 10.99 -1.79 14.23
C GLU A 85 10.27 -1.31 12.96
N PHE A 86 9.04 -0.79 13.09
CA PHE A 86 8.32 -0.19 11.97
C PHE A 86 9.07 0.99 11.34
N PHE A 87 9.72 1.82 12.14
CA PHE A 87 10.55 2.92 11.64
C PHE A 87 11.81 2.39 10.95
N ARG A 88 12.65 1.63 11.67
CA ARG A 88 13.97 1.20 11.20
C ARG A 88 13.89 0.25 10.02
N GLU A 89 13.02 -0.75 10.07
CA GLU A 89 12.94 -1.75 8.99
C GLU A 89 12.42 -1.13 7.70
N ASN A 90 11.41 -0.25 7.77
CA ASN A 90 10.93 0.44 6.57
C ASN A 90 11.97 1.41 6.02
N ILE A 91 12.72 2.15 6.86
CA ILE A 91 13.83 2.98 6.36
C ILE A 91 14.85 2.13 5.60
N LEU A 92 15.29 1.00 6.18
CA LEU A 92 16.25 0.11 5.52
C LEU A 92 15.72 -0.44 4.19
N ILE A 93 14.46 -0.87 4.15
CA ILE A 93 13.82 -1.36 2.92
C ILE A 93 13.79 -0.25 1.86
N ASN A 94 13.29 0.93 2.22
CA ASN A 94 13.11 2.05 1.29
C ASN A 94 14.45 2.57 0.78
N ASP A 95 15.42 2.81 1.67
CA ASP A 95 16.77 3.28 1.34
C ASP A 95 17.48 2.30 0.39
N ASN A 96 17.45 1.00 0.70
CA ASN A 96 18.06 -0.02 -0.14
C ASN A 96 17.46 -0.03 -1.56
N ILE A 97 16.12 0.01 -1.67
CA ILE A 97 15.44 0.00 -2.96
C ILE A 97 15.74 1.27 -3.77
N MET A 98 15.63 2.45 -3.16
CA MET A 98 15.81 3.72 -3.84
C MET A 98 17.25 3.91 -4.31
N GLU A 99 18.23 3.61 -3.46
CA GLU A 99 19.63 3.71 -3.83
C GLU A 99 20.02 2.65 -4.88
N CYS A 100 19.45 1.43 -4.81
CA CYS A 100 19.63 0.47 -5.91
C CYS A 100 18.99 0.97 -7.21
N CYS A 101 17.82 1.59 -7.18
CA CYS A 101 17.22 2.19 -8.37
C CYS A 101 18.16 3.22 -9.01
N ARG A 102 18.82 4.06 -8.21
CA ARG A 102 19.82 5.02 -8.71
C ARG A 102 21.04 4.31 -9.31
N ILE A 103 21.69 3.43 -8.55
CA ILE A 103 22.94 2.75 -8.99
C ILE A 103 22.72 1.94 -10.28
N TYR A 104 21.60 1.22 -10.38
CA TYR A 104 21.27 0.38 -11.53
C TYR A 104 20.50 1.12 -12.62
N LYS A 105 20.38 2.45 -12.51
CA LYS A 105 19.77 3.33 -13.53
C LYS A 105 18.36 2.92 -13.92
N VAL A 106 17.54 2.58 -12.92
CA VAL A 106 16.10 2.37 -13.11
C VAL A 106 15.49 3.65 -13.68
N LYS A 107 14.75 3.51 -14.77
CA LYS A 107 14.12 4.61 -15.50
C LYS A 107 12.98 5.25 -14.70
N LYS A 108 12.27 4.45 -13.89
CA LYS A 108 11.18 4.93 -13.05
C LYS A 108 10.95 4.06 -11.82
N LEU A 109 10.78 4.71 -10.67
CA LEU A 109 10.36 4.08 -9.41
C LEU A 109 8.99 4.63 -9.00
N VAL A 110 8.04 3.73 -8.73
CA VAL A 110 6.74 4.06 -8.14
C VAL A 110 6.66 3.40 -6.76
N SER A 111 6.82 4.20 -5.71
CA SER A 111 6.73 3.74 -4.33
C SER A 111 5.31 3.89 -3.76
N PHE A 112 4.97 3.13 -2.72
CA PHE A 112 3.68 3.22 -2.05
C PHE A 112 3.78 3.92 -0.69
N LEU A 113 3.01 4.99 -0.55
CA LEU A 113 2.73 5.70 0.69
C LEU A 113 1.44 5.16 1.32
N SER A 114 0.77 5.95 2.15
CA SER A 114 -0.51 5.63 2.79
C SER A 114 -1.16 6.91 3.30
N THR A 115 -2.49 7.01 3.33
CA THR A 115 -3.16 8.16 3.95
C THR A 115 -2.91 8.30 5.45
N CYS A 116 -2.53 7.22 6.14
CA CYS A 116 -2.22 7.27 7.58
C CYS A 116 -0.95 8.06 7.93
N ILE A 117 -0.29 8.62 6.92
CA ILE A 117 0.94 9.39 7.08
C ILE A 117 0.69 10.91 7.04
N PHE A 118 -0.51 11.36 6.68
CA PHE A 118 -0.86 12.77 6.74
C PHE A 118 -0.88 13.31 8.19
N PRO A 119 -0.81 14.64 8.38
CA PRO A 119 -0.86 15.23 9.72
C PRO A 119 -2.14 14.86 10.47
N ASP A 120 -2.01 14.57 11.77
CA ASP A 120 -3.15 14.25 12.66
C ASP A 120 -4.12 15.43 12.78
N LYS A 121 -3.55 16.64 12.92
CA LYS A 121 -4.29 17.90 12.99
C LYS A 121 -4.18 18.60 11.66
N THR A 122 -5.20 18.42 10.82
CA THR A 122 -5.23 18.94 9.45
C THR A 122 -6.63 19.46 9.07
N THR A 123 -6.70 20.21 7.97
CA THR A 123 -7.96 20.55 7.29
C THR A 123 -8.37 19.46 6.31
N TYR A 124 -9.66 19.41 5.99
CA TYR A 124 -10.20 18.48 4.99
C TYR A 124 -10.85 19.27 3.84
N PRO A 125 -10.80 18.74 2.60
CA PRO A 125 -10.09 17.52 2.22
C PRO A 125 -8.58 17.64 2.28
N ILE A 126 -7.89 16.50 2.39
CA ILE A 126 -6.44 16.43 2.40
C ILE A 126 -5.97 16.23 0.96
N ASP A 127 -5.01 17.03 0.52
CA ASP A 127 -4.32 16.86 -0.75
C ASP A 127 -2.83 16.51 -0.55
N GLU A 128 -2.15 16.19 -1.65
CA GLU A 128 -0.76 15.75 -1.66
C GLU A 128 0.23 16.80 -1.14
N THR A 129 -0.10 18.08 -1.21
CA THR A 129 0.76 19.18 -0.75
C THR A 129 0.85 19.25 0.77
N MET A 130 -0.16 18.72 1.46
CA MET A 130 -0.29 18.76 2.92
C MET A 130 0.51 17.66 3.64
N LEU A 131 1.21 16.79 2.90
CA LEU A 131 1.87 15.59 3.42
C LEU A 131 2.80 15.85 4.62
N HIS A 132 3.48 17.00 4.62
CA HIS A 132 4.48 17.36 5.64
C HIS A 132 4.04 18.47 6.60
N ASP A 133 2.77 18.89 6.55
CA ASP A 133 2.23 20.06 7.27
C ASP A 133 1.88 19.79 8.75
N GLY A 134 2.72 19.01 9.43
CA GLY A 134 2.56 18.67 10.84
C GLY A 134 2.77 17.19 11.12
N PRO A 135 2.85 16.78 12.41
CA PRO A 135 3.15 15.41 12.78
C PRO A 135 1.99 14.45 12.43
N PRO A 136 2.29 13.19 12.05
CA PRO A 136 1.26 12.16 11.89
C PRO A 136 0.71 11.74 13.26
N HIS A 137 -0.35 10.93 13.26
CA HIS A 137 -0.92 10.42 14.50
C HIS A 137 0.09 9.54 15.28
N SER A 138 0.09 9.66 16.60
CA SER A 138 1.10 9.04 17.48
C SER A 138 1.06 7.50 17.50
N SER A 139 -0.04 6.89 17.07
CA SER A 139 -0.24 5.43 17.09
C SER A 139 0.60 4.67 16.06
N ASN A 140 0.96 5.31 14.95
CA ASN A 140 1.70 4.72 13.84
C ASN A 140 2.89 5.58 13.39
N GLU A 141 3.33 6.50 14.25
CA GLU A 141 4.36 7.51 13.99
C GLU A 141 5.63 6.95 13.31
N GLY A 142 6.14 5.81 13.81
CA GLY A 142 7.34 5.18 13.25
C GLY A 142 7.15 4.75 11.78
N TYR A 143 6.03 4.11 11.46
CA TYR A 143 5.68 3.77 10.08
C TYR A 143 5.43 5.02 9.23
N ALA A 144 4.69 5.99 9.78
CA ALA A 144 4.30 7.20 9.07
C ALA A 144 5.52 8.03 8.64
N TYR A 145 6.47 8.28 9.53
CA TYR A 145 7.69 8.99 9.16
C TYR A 145 8.56 8.19 8.19
N ALA A 146 8.70 6.88 8.37
CA ALA A 146 9.45 6.05 7.42
C ALA A 146 8.87 6.12 5.99
N LYS A 147 7.55 6.24 5.86
CA LYS A 147 6.87 6.47 4.58
C LYS A 147 7.02 7.91 4.07
N ARG A 148 6.88 8.94 4.93
CA ARG A 148 7.12 10.34 4.53
C ARG A 148 8.53 10.56 3.98
N LEU A 149 9.52 9.86 4.51
CA LEU A 149 10.89 9.94 4.00
C LEU A 149 11.03 9.46 2.55
N ILE A 150 10.13 8.61 2.05
CA ILE A 150 10.10 8.24 0.62
C ILE A 150 9.85 9.48 -0.24
N ASP A 151 8.87 10.32 0.10
CA ASP A 151 8.61 11.57 -0.65
C ASP A 151 9.82 12.51 -0.61
N THR A 152 10.43 12.69 0.57
CA THR A 152 11.64 13.51 0.71
C THR A 152 12.79 12.96 -0.15
N MET A 153 12.99 11.64 -0.14
CA MET A 153 14.00 11.00 -0.98
C MET A 153 13.67 11.13 -2.47
N ASN A 154 12.41 10.95 -2.88
CA ASN A 154 11.99 11.12 -4.28
C ASN A 154 12.40 12.49 -4.81
N ARG A 155 12.07 13.56 -4.06
CA ARG A 155 12.43 14.93 -4.41
C ARG A 155 13.95 15.14 -4.44
N ALA A 156 14.68 14.64 -3.44
CA ALA A 156 16.14 14.78 -3.39
C ALA A 156 16.86 14.04 -4.54
N TYR A 157 16.47 12.79 -4.84
CA TYR A 157 17.02 12.03 -5.97
C TYR A 157 16.67 12.67 -7.32
N ALA A 158 15.49 13.27 -7.46
CA ALA A 158 15.11 14.02 -8.65
C ALA A 158 15.98 15.28 -8.81
N GLU A 159 16.19 16.05 -7.74
CA GLU A 159 16.99 17.29 -7.77
C GLU A 159 18.48 17.03 -8.02
N GLU A 160 19.08 16.05 -7.34
CA GLU A 160 20.53 15.81 -7.41
C GLU A 160 20.93 14.93 -8.61
N TYR A 161 20.11 13.92 -8.95
CA TYR A 161 20.45 12.90 -9.93
C TYR A 161 19.51 12.83 -11.13
N GLY A 162 18.44 13.64 -11.18
CA GLY A 162 17.44 13.60 -12.24
C GLY A 162 16.63 12.30 -12.26
N CYS A 163 16.54 11.58 -11.14
CA CYS A 163 15.78 10.34 -11.06
C CYS A 163 14.27 10.59 -11.18
N ASN A 164 13.57 9.76 -11.96
CA ASN A 164 12.11 9.77 -12.03
C ASN A 164 11.52 8.84 -10.96
N PHE A 165 11.60 9.29 -9.71
CA PHE A 165 11.01 8.59 -8.57
C PHE A 165 9.75 9.33 -8.13
N THR A 166 8.65 8.60 -8.02
CA THR A 166 7.35 9.13 -7.60
C THR A 166 6.69 8.16 -6.62
N SER A 167 5.51 8.50 -6.12
CA SER A 167 4.78 7.62 -5.23
C SER A 167 3.27 7.76 -5.31
N ILE A 168 2.59 6.69 -4.92
CA ILE A 168 1.13 6.61 -4.84
C ILE A 168 0.71 6.68 -3.38
N ILE A 169 -0.35 7.44 -3.09
CA ILE A 169 -1.02 7.48 -1.78
C ILE A 169 -2.39 6.80 -1.92
N PRO A 170 -2.50 5.48 -1.67
CA PRO A 170 -3.80 4.82 -1.68
C PRO A 170 -4.56 5.07 -0.36
N THR A 171 -5.89 5.08 -0.42
CA THR A 171 -6.74 5.00 0.78
C THR A 171 -6.82 3.55 1.30
N ASN A 172 -7.87 3.17 2.04
CA ASN A 172 -7.94 1.85 2.66
C ASN A 172 -8.18 0.77 1.58
N ILE A 173 -7.15 -0.02 1.30
CA ILE A 173 -7.18 -1.06 0.28
C ILE A 173 -7.87 -2.31 0.83
N TYR A 174 -8.71 -2.96 0.03
CA TYR A 174 -9.26 -4.27 0.35
C TYR A 174 -9.38 -5.16 -0.90
N GLY A 175 -9.36 -6.49 -0.72
CA GLY A 175 -9.61 -7.44 -1.80
C GLY A 175 -9.01 -8.83 -1.56
N PRO A 176 -8.95 -9.68 -2.60
CA PRO A 176 -8.30 -11.00 -2.52
C PRO A 176 -6.83 -10.90 -2.08
N HIS A 177 -6.34 -11.93 -1.37
CA HIS A 177 -4.97 -11.99 -0.83
C HIS A 177 -4.64 -11.00 0.29
N ASP A 178 -5.65 -10.39 0.91
CA ASP A 178 -5.47 -9.56 2.11
C ASP A 178 -5.12 -10.40 3.36
N ASN A 179 -4.72 -9.71 4.43
CA ASN A 179 -4.57 -10.30 5.75
C ASN A 179 -5.91 -10.32 6.49
N PHE A 180 -6.61 -11.46 6.43
CA PHE A 180 -7.87 -11.71 7.12
C PHE A 180 -7.72 -12.01 8.63
N ASN A 181 -6.53 -11.90 9.21
CA ASN A 181 -6.37 -12.07 10.65
C ASN A 181 -7.15 -10.99 11.43
N ILE A 182 -7.95 -11.40 12.41
CA ILE A 182 -8.83 -10.49 13.17
C ILE A 182 -8.05 -9.50 14.05
N GLN A 183 -6.86 -9.87 14.53
CA GLN A 183 -6.06 -9.05 15.43
C GLN A 183 -5.07 -8.15 14.68
N SER A 184 -4.47 -8.67 13.59
CA SER A 184 -3.39 -7.99 12.85
C SER A 184 -3.80 -7.46 11.47
N GLY A 185 -4.99 -7.81 10.97
CA GLY A 185 -5.52 -7.37 9.70
C GLY A 185 -6.18 -5.99 9.73
N HIS A 186 -6.53 -5.48 8.56
CA HIS A 186 -7.27 -4.23 8.39
C HIS A 186 -8.78 -4.42 8.62
N VAL A 187 -9.52 -3.32 8.58
CA VAL A 187 -10.95 -3.28 8.96
C VAL A 187 -11.79 -4.23 8.10
N ILE A 188 -11.83 -4.06 6.77
CA ILE A 188 -12.63 -4.92 5.88
C ILE A 188 -12.27 -6.41 6.00
N PRO A 189 -11.00 -6.84 5.83
CA PRO A 189 -10.67 -8.28 5.91
C PRO A 189 -10.93 -8.86 7.32
N GLY A 190 -10.72 -8.06 8.38
CA GLY A 190 -11.07 -8.45 9.75
C GLY A 190 -12.58 -8.61 9.95
N LEU A 191 -13.40 -7.71 9.37
CA LEU A 191 -14.86 -7.80 9.40
C LEU A 191 -15.41 -8.99 8.60
N ILE A 192 -14.84 -9.28 7.42
CA ILE A 192 -15.18 -10.47 6.63
C ILE A 192 -14.92 -11.73 7.46
N HIS A 193 -13.76 -11.83 8.12
CA HIS A 193 -13.45 -13.00 8.94
C HIS A 193 -14.33 -13.11 10.19
N LYS A 194 -14.63 -11.99 10.87
CA LYS A 194 -15.58 -11.99 11.99
C LYS A 194 -16.98 -12.44 11.56
N CYS A 195 -17.48 -11.96 10.43
CA CYS A 195 -18.76 -12.37 9.87
C CYS A 195 -18.76 -13.87 9.51
N PHE A 196 -17.67 -14.35 8.89
CA PHE A 196 -17.48 -15.78 8.60
C PHE A 196 -17.60 -16.64 9.85
N ILE A 197 -16.90 -16.28 10.93
CA ILE A 197 -16.94 -16.99 12.22
C ILE A 197 -18.35 -16.92 12.82
N ALA A 198 -18.96 -15.73 12.84
CA ALA A 198 -20.32 -15.55 13.38
C ALA A 198 -21.35 -16.41 12.64
N LYS A 199 -21.28 -16.47 11.30
CA LYS A 199 -22.15 -17.31 10.47
C LYS A 199 -21.93 -18.81 10.75
N ARG A 200 -20.67 -19.25 10.82
CA ARG A 200 -20.30 -20.66 11.08
C ARG A 200 -20.77 -21.11 12.47
N ASP A 201 -20.53 -20.29 13.47
CA ASP A 201 -20.74 -20.63 14.89
C ASP A 201 -22.13 -20.22 15.39
N LYS A 202 -22.94 -19.57 14.54
CA LYS A 202 -24.28 -19.06 14.85
C LYS A 202 -24.27 -18.09 16.05
N THR A 203 -23.28 -17.22 16.09
CA THR A 203 -23.13 -16.16 17.10
C THR A 203 -23.39 -14.79 16.51
N ALA A 204 -23.42 -13.76 17.34
CA ALA A 204 -23.56 -12.38 16.88
C ALA A 204 -22.30 -11.89 16.15
N PHE A 205 -22.49 -11.12 15.09
CA PHE A 205 -21.42 -10.43 14.38
C PHE A 205 -21.06 -9.13 15.12
N THR A 206 -20.00 -9.19 15.95
CA THR A 206 -19.58 -8.06 16.78
C THR A 206 -18.57 -7.15 16.08
N ILE A 207 -18.97 -5.90 15.86
CA ILE A 207 -18.16 -4.79 15.36
C ILE A 207 -17.54 -4.05 16.54
N TRP A 208 -16.25 -3.70 16.47
CA TRP A 208 -15.59 -2.94 17.53
C TRP A 208 -15.75 -1.44 17.27
N GLY A 209 -16.13 -0.69 18.31
CA GLY A 209 -16.43 0.73 18.24
C GLY A 209 -17.88 1.03 17.82
N SER A 210 -18.18 2.33 17.69
CA SER A 210 -19.52 2.84 17.36
C SER A 210 -19.96 2.55 15.92
N GLY A 211 -19.02 2.24 15.03
CA GLY A 211 -19.27 2.13 13.59
C GLY A 211 -19.42 3.47 12.85
N THR A 212 -19.37 4.60 13.57
CA THR A 212 -19.55 5.95 13.00
C THR A 212 -18.37 6.54 12.21
N PRO A 213 -17.10 6.13 12.39
CA PRO A 213 -16.01 6.68 11.59
C PRO A 213 -16.22 6.44 10.09
N LEU A 214 -16.03 7.50 9.29
CA LEU A 214 -16.07 7.47 7.82
C LEU A 214 -14.69 7.14 7.25
N ARG A 215 -14.66 6.34 6.19
CA ARG A 215 -13.42 5.96 5.50
C ARG A 215 -13.69 5.83 4.00
N GLN A 216 -12.69 6.22 3.20
CA GLN A 216 -12.60 5.86 1.80
C GLN A 216 -11.93 4.49 1.66
N PHE A 217 -12.52 3.63 0.82
CA PHE A 217 -11.99 2.31 0.50
C PHE A 217 -11.79 2.18 -1.00
N ILE A 218 -10.66 1.62 -1.41
CA ILE A 218 -10.35 1.33 -2.81
C ILE A 218 -10.17 -0.18 -2.99
N TYR A 219 -10.83 -0.73 -4.00
CA TYR A 219 -10.68 -2.15 -4.30
C TYR A 219 -9.29 -2.40 -4.90
N ASN A 220 -8.64 -3.50 -4.51
CA ASN A 220 -7.25 -3.79 -4.91
C ASN A 220 -7.09 -3.93 -6.43
N ARG A 221 -8.13 -4.38 -7.15
CA ARG A 221 -8.11 -4.47 -8.62
C ARG A 221 -8.13 -3.10 -9.28
N ASP A 222 -8.95 -2.18 -8.79
CA ASP A 222 -9.02 -0.80 -9.30
C ASP A 222 -7.68 -0.10 -9.03
N LEU A 223 -7.11 -0.30 -7.84
CA LEU A 223 -5.79 0.20 -7.51
C LEU A 223 -4.70 -0.40 -8.40
N ALA A 224 -4.79 -1.68 -8.77
CA ALA A 224 -3.84 -2.33 -9.66
C ALA A 224 -3.84 -1.69 -11.05
N GLU A 225 -5.02 -1.45 -11.62
CA GLU A 225 -5.19 -0.73 -12.90
C GLU A 225 -4.53 0.65 -12.84
N LEU A 226 -4.89 1.45 -11.83
CA LEU A 226 -4.35 2.79 -11.65
C LEU A 226 -2.83 2.78 -11.39
N THR A 227 -2.30 1.78 -10.68
CA THR A 227 -0.86 1.63 -10.43
C THR A 227 -0.10 1.36 -11.74
N VAL A 228 -0.66 0.52 -12.60
CA VAL A 228 -0.08 0.24 -13.92
C VAL A 228 -0.13 1.48 -14.80
N TRP A 229 -1.22 2.26 -14.74
CA TRP A 229 -1.29 3.57 -15.40
C TRP A 229 -0.24 4.54 -14.87
N VAL A 230 -0.09 4.68 -13.54
CA VAL A 230 0.95 5.54 -12.93
C VAL A 230 2.33 5.12 -13.41
N MET A 231 2.64 3.82 -13.44
CA MET A 231 3.93 3.32 -13.93
C MET A 231 4.17 3.72 -15.39
N ARG A 232 3.15 3.63 -16.26
CA ARG A 232 3.31 3.88 -17.70
C ARG A 232 3.26 5.37 -18.08
N GLU A 233 2.37 6.16 -17.47
CA GLU A 233 1.94 7.46 -18.02
C GLU A 233 2.17 8.65 -17.07
N TYR A 234 2.28 8.43 -15.75
CA TYR A 234 2.43 9.54 -14.80
C TYR A 234 3.90 9.95 -14.61
N HIS A 235 4.31 11.13 -15.05
CA HIS A 235 5.72 11.54 -15.08
C HIS A 235 6.08 12.65 -14.09
N ASP A 236 5.16 13.04 -13.21
CA ASP A 236 5.43 14.02 -12.16
C ASP A 236 6.13 13.34 -10.97
N PRO A 237 7.20 13.92 -10.41
CA PRO A 237 7.81 13.43 -9.18
C PRO A 237 6.92 13.59 -7.94
N ALA A 238 5.92 14.47 -7.97
CA ALA A 238 4.96 14.63 -6.89
C ALA A 238 4.18 13.33 -6.65
N PRO A 239 3.80 13.04 -5.40
CA PRO A 239 2.90 11.93 -5.13
C PRO A 239 1.53 12.17 -5.76
N ILE A 240 0.79 11.07 -5.99
CA ILE A 240 -0.60 11.11 -6.44
C ILE A 240 -1.48 10.23 -5.55
N THR A 241 -2.61 10.77 -5.11
CA THR A 241 -3.61 10.04 -4.33
C THR A 241 -4.48 9.20 -5.26
N LEU A 242 -4.58 7.90 -4.95
CA LEU A 242 -5.46 6.99 -5.66
C LEU A 242 -6.58 6.56 -4.71
N SER A 243 -7.72 7.20 -4.85
CA SER A 243 -8.91 7.01 -4.02
C SER A 243 -10.18 7.15 -4.83
N VAL A 244 -11.29 6.71 -4.25
CA VAL A 244 -12.63 7.18 -4.61
C VAL A 244 -12.81 8.65 -4.22
N ASP A 245 -13.86 9.28 -4.76
CA ASP A 245 -14.25 10.65 -4.43
C ASP A 245 -14.60 10.80 -2.93
N GLU A 246 -14.60 12.04 -2.43
CA GLU A 246 -14.93 12.35 -1.03
C GLU A 246 -16.36 11.95 -0.67
N GLU A 247 -17.30 12.14 -1.59
CA GLU A 247 -18.71 11.79 -1.42
C GLU A 247 -18.94 10.27 -1.32
N ALA A 248 -17.94 9.46 -1.71
CA ALA A 248 -17.98 8.01 -1.64
C ALA A 248 -17.45 7.45 -0.29
N GLU A 249 -17.18 8.31 0.69
CA GLU A 249 -16.91 7.87 2.06
C GLU A 249 -18.05 7.04 2.64
N VAL A 250 -17.68 5.92 3.29
CA VAL A 250 -18.65 5.03 3.93
C VAL A 250 -18.30 4.83 5.39
N SER A 251 -19.32 4.67 6.24
CA SER A 251 -19.11 4.38 7.65
C SER A 251 -18.69 2.93 7.86
N ILE A 252 -17.96 2.64 8.95
CA ILE A 252 -17.65 1.26 9.34
C ILE A 252 -18.92 0.42 9.54
N LYS A 253 -20.01 1.04 10.00
CA LYS A 253 -21.33 0.41 10.08
C LYS A 253 -21.83 -0.03 8.70
N ASP A 254 -21.78 0.85 7.69
CA ASP A 254 -22.26 0.53 6.35
C ASP A 254 -21.43 -0.57 5.70
N VAL A 255 -20.11 -0.55 5.92
CA VAL A 255 -19.20 -1.63 5.52
C VAL A 255 -19.59 -2.95 6.17
N ALA A 256 -19.82 -2.97 7.48
CA ALA A 256 -20.22 -4.19 8.20
C ALA A 256 -21.55 -4.77 7.68
N LEU A 257 -22.54 -3.90 7.41
CA LEU A 257 -23.83 -4.30 6.85
C LEU A 257 -23.71 -4.81 5.41
N ALA A 258 -22.86 -4.19 4.59
CA ALA A 258 -22.57 -4.67 3.24
C ALA A 258 -21.93 -6.06 3.26
N ILE A 259 -20.99 -6.30 4.18
CA ILE A 259 -20.37 -7.62 4.39
C ILE A 259 -21.42 -8.64 4.85
N ALA A 260 -22.24 -8.31 5.85
CA ALA A 260 -23.29 -9.21 6.33
C ALA A 260 -24.25 -9.61 5.20
N LYS A 261 -24.66 -8.64 4.37
CA LYS A 261 -25.49 -8.88 3.19
C LYS A 261 -24.79 -9.77 2.16
N ALA A 262 -23.54 -9.45 1.79
CA ALA A 262 -22.78 -10.21 0.80
C ALA A 262 -22.49 -11.65 1.23
N MET A 263 -22.39 -11.88 2.55
CA MET A 263 -22.17 -13.20 3.13
C MET A 263 -23.46 -13.91 3.51
N GLU A 264 -24.64 -13.33 3.22
CA GLU A 264 -25.96 -13.87 3.59
C GLU A 264 -26.01 -14.24 5.09
N PHE A 265 -25.61 -13.30 5.95
CA PHE A 265 -25.64 -13.44 7.40
C PHE A 265 -26.92 -12.85 7.98
N ASP A 266 -27.77 -13.73 8.52
CA ASP A 266 -29.08 -13.38 9.08
C ASP A 266 -29.09 -13.24 10.62
N GLY A 267 -27.90 -13.30 11.25
CA GLY A 267 -27.76 -13.19 12.70
C GLY A 267 -27.74 -11.74 13.21
N GLU A 268 -27.63 -11.59 14.52
CA GLU A 268 -27.55 -10.27 15.16
C GLU A 268 -26.21 -9.57 14.87
N VAL A 269 -26.24 -8.27 14.57
CA VAL A 269 -25.06 -7.41 14.41
C VAL A 269 -24.96 -6.48 15.61
N ILE A 270 -23.86 -6.56 16.36
CA ILE A 270 -23.66 -5.82 17.62
C ILE A 270 -22.48 -4.87 17.49
N PHE A 271 -22.62 -3.64 18.02
CA PHE A 271 -21.53 -2.67 18.13
C PHE A 271 -21.00 -2.64 19.55
N ASP A 272 -19.76 -3.10 19.75
CA ASP A 272 -19.06 -3.10 21.03
C ASP A 272 -18.29 -1.79 21.21
N THR A 273 -18.94 -0.81 21.82
CA THR A 273 -18.36 0.51 22.12
C THR A 273 -17.31 0.49 23.23
N SER A 274 -17.08 -0.66 23.90
CA SER A 274 -16.00 -0.79 24.89
C SER A 274 -14.62 -0.91 24.25
N LYS A 275 -14.55 -1.14 22.94
CA LYS A 275 -13.33 -1.35 22.15
C LYS A 275 -13.11 -0.27 21.07
N ALA A 276 -13.51 0.97 21.36
CA ALA A 276 -13.33 2.14 20.50
C ALA A 276 -11.89 2.68 20.55
#